data_AF-A0A2T2TKL9-F1
#
_entry.id   AF-A0A2T2TKL9-F1
#
_cell.length_a   1.000
_cell.length_b   1.000
_cell.length_c   1.000
_cell.angle_alpha   90.00
_cell.angle_beta   90.00
_cell.angle_gamma   90.00
#
_symmetry.space_group_name_H-M   'P 1'
#
loop_
_entity.id
_entity.type
_entity.pdbx_description
1 polymer ?
#
loop_
_entity_poly.entity_id
_entity_poly.type
_entity_poly.pdbx_seq_one_letter_code
_entity_poly.pdbx_strand_id
1 'polypeptide(L)'
;GLLPLVDVYVGVKAFGSLVPESDQSLSLRYQTQQEVTYDGETYDADVTYDIDEAPTVFGEQEPGEVTGTATFETDDGQQRTQETSLDLLPGVYETSIVPLATPQVGVGLPMIGTHVSVRYLPSISYQDVGSLQFAGAGLRHEVSSYIPLLPLGLSAYGFYQNLSVEEDNAGKVLDLSAYALGVAASKSFLVATVYGGLQYERTAADVAYTFDPPGEAGGTRSIDFGLTGASSFRALAGVSVGLGPAVLNVDLSQGERTVLSAGLGISL
;
A
#
# COMPACT_ATOMS: atom_id res chain seq x y z
N GLY A 1 2.09 -34.44 5.34
CA GLY A 1 1.41 -33.98 6.55
C GLY A 1 1.18 -35.15 7.48
N LEU A 2 0.58 -34.87 8.63
CA LEU A 2 -0.11 -35.80 9.51
C LEU A 2 -1.36 -36.39 8.84
N LEU A 3 -1.93 -35.71 7.84
CA LEU A 3 -3.01 -36.21 6.99
C LEU A 3 -2.47 -36.94 5.75
N PRO A 4 -2.99 -38.14 5.42
CA PRO A 4 -2.65 -38.80 4.17
C PRO A 4 -3.25 -38.02 2.99
N LEU A 5 -2.47 -37.82 1.92
CA LEU A 5 -2.87 -37.26 0.61
C LEU A 5 -3.06 -35.73 0.55
N VAL A 6 -3.13 -35.03 1.68
CA VAL A 6 -3.33 -33.58 1.73
C VAL A 6 -2.40 -32.97 2.77
N ASP A 7 -1.79 -31.83 2.45
CA ASP A 7 -1.03 -31.01 3.39
C ASP A 7 -1.83 -29.76 3.73
N VAL A 8 -2.18 -29.55 5.00
CA VAL A 8 -2.95 -28.37 5.41
C VAL A 8 -2.07 -27.45 6.24
N TYR A 9 -1.93 -26.20 5.80
CA TYR A 9 -1.27 -25.14 6.56
C TYR A 9 -2.32 -24.23 7.17
N VAL A 10 -2.20 -23.92 8.46
CA VAL A 10 -2.99 -22.88 9.12
C VAL A 10 -2.05 -21.98 9.91
N GLY A 11 -2.16 -20.66 9.73
CA GLY A 11 -1.29 -19.73 10.44
C GLY A 11 -1.61 -18.27 10.18
N VAL A 12 -0.65 -17.41 10.49
CA VAL A 12 -0.71 -15.97 10.26
C VAL A 12 0.46 -15.58 9.35
N LYS A 13 0.22 -14.64 8.43
CA LYS A 13 1.26 -13.99 7.65
C LYS A 13 1.22 -12.48 7.92
N ALA A 14 2.35 -11.92 8.27
CA ALA A 14 2.56 -10.49 8.44
C ALA A 14 3.43 -9.95 7.29
N PHE A 15 3.13 -8.73 6.88
CA PHE A 15 3.78 -8.00 5.81
C PHE A 15 4.12 -6.60 6.32
N GLY A 16 5.24 -6.06 5.89
CA GLY A 16 5.62 -4.67 6.11
C GLY A 16 6.09 -4.07 4.80
N SER A 17 5.30 -3.15 4.24
CA SER A 17 5.70 -2.39 3.05
C SER A 17 6.52 -1.19 3.48
N LEU A 18 7.75 -1.08 3.00
CA LEU A 18 8.60 0.06 3.30
C LEU A 18 8.12 1.30 2.53
N VAL A 19 8.13 2.44 3.22
CA VAL A 19 7.79 3.77 2.68
C VAL A 19 9.10 4.57 2.61
N PRO A 20 9.67 4.79 1.42
CA PRO A 20 10.87 5.60 1.28
C PRO A 20 10.58 7.06 1.63
N GLU A 21 11.59 7.80 2.05
CA GLU A 21 11.47 9.23 2.43
C GLU A 21 10.86 10.07 1.29
N SER A 22 11.19 9.76 0.04
CA SER A 22 10.63 10.42 -1.14
C SER A 22 9.11 10.34 -1.27
N ASP A 23 8.49 9.36 -0.59
CA ASP A 23 7.05 9.12 -0.64
C ASP A 23 6.36 9.60 0.64
N GLN A 24 7.12 10.08 1.62
CA GLN A 24 6.58 10.66 2.85
C GLN A 24 6.18 12.12 2.64
N SER A 25 6.75 12.78 1.63
CA SER A 25 6.49 14.18 1.29
C SER A 25 6.16 14.39 -0.19
N LEU A 26 5.46 15.47 -0.50
CA LEU A 26 5.10 15.93 -1.84
C LEU A 26 5.51 17.39 -2.01
N SER A 27 6.20 17.71 -3.11
CA SER A 27 6.42 19.10 -3.51
C SER A 27 5.43 19.49 -4.60
N LEU A 28 4.77 20.64 -4.43
CA LEU A 28 3.81 21.14 -5.42
C LEU A 28 3.79 22.67 -5.47
N ARG A 29 3.44 23.20 -6.64
CA ARG A 29 3.13 24.62 -6.81
C ARG A 29 1.62 24.79 -6.88
N TYR A 30 1.07 25.51 -5.91
CA TYR A 30 -0.36 25.78 -5.81
C TYR A 30 -0.65 27.26 -6.13
N GLN A 31 -1.61 27.49 -7.00
CA GLN A 31 -2.06 28.84 -7.36
C GLN A 31 -3.55 28.98 -7.09
N THR A 32 -3.94 30.07 -6.45
CA THR A 32 -5.32 30.34 -6.04
C THR A 32 -5.59 31.84 -5.97
N GLN A 33 -6.86 32.23 -5.85
CA GLN A 33 -7.26 33.60 -5.58
C GLN A 33 -7.73 33.73 -4.13
N GLN A 34 -7.24 34.76 -3.44
CA GLN A 34 -7.60 35.05 -2.06
C GLN A 34 -7.79 36.56 -1.88
N GLU A 35 -8.71 36.92 -0.99
CA GLU A 35 -8.83 38.30 -0.53
C GLU A 35 -7.67 38.62 0.43
N VAL A 36 -6.90 39.66 0.13
CA VAL A 36 -5.83 40.17 1.00
C VAL A 36 -6.14 41.58 1.46
N THR A 37 -5.84 41.89 2.72
CA THR A 37 -5.99 43.25 3.25
C THR A 37 -4.66 43.99 3.19
N TYR A 38 -4.63 45.09 2.45
CA TYR A 38 -3.50 46.00 2.32
C TYR A 38 -3.93 47.43 2.60
N ASP A 39 -3.26 48.09 3.53
CA ASP A 39 -3.55 49.46 3.99
C ASP A 39 -5.03 49.71 4.41
N GLY A 40 -5.68 48.66 4.93
CA GLY A 40 -7.07 48.73 5.40
C GLY A 40 -8.13 48.49 4.30
N GLU A 41 -7.71 48.23 3.07
CA GLU A 41 -8.57 47.88 1.92
C GLU A 41 -8.37 46.42 1.52
N THR A 42 -9.41 45.79 0.97
CA THR A 42 -9.39 44.39 0.53
C THR A 42 -9.22 44.32 -0.98
N TYR A 43 -8.30 43.47 -1.43
CA TYR A 43 -7.99 43.24 -2.83
C TYR A 43 -8.07 41.75 -3.15
N ASP A 44 -8.60 41.41 -4.32
CA ASP A 44 -8.47 40.07 -4.88
C ASP A 44 -7.02 39.88 -5.37
N ALA A 45 -6.29 38.93 -4.77
CA ALA A 45 -4.91 38.64 -5.11
C ALA A 45 -4.75 37.26 -5.75
N ASP A 46 -3.93 37.20 -6.78
CA ASP A 46 -3.38 35.93 -7.28
C ASP A 46 -2.26 35.49 -6.33
N VAL A 47 -2.49 34.39 -5.63
CA VAL A 47 -1.56 33.83 -4.65
C VAL A 47 -0.87 32.60 -5.22
N THR A 48 0.45 32.57 -5.14
CA THR A 48 1.26 31.39 -5.44
C THR A 48 1.94 30.88 -4.18
N TYR A 49 1.77 29.59 -3.91
CA TYR A 49 2.51 28.83 -2.90
C TYR A 49 3.42 27.84 -3.62
N ASP A 50 4.74 27.98 -3.43
CA ASP A 50 5.71 26.94 -3.80
C ASP A 50 5.93 26.10 -2.52
N ILE A 51 5.29 24.92 -2.47
CA ILE A 51 5.24 24.07 -1.29
C ILE A 51 6.30 22.98 -1.46
N ASP A 52 7.33 23.05 -0.62
CA ASP A 52 8.35 22.03 -0.51
C ASP A 52 8.01 21.07 0.63
N GLU A 53 8.14 19.77 0.39
CA GLU A 53 7.99 18.69 1.39
C GLU A 53 6.66 18.65 2.18
N ALA A 54 5.52 18.97 1.55
CA ALA A 54 4.21 18.79 2.18
C ALA A 54 4.01 17.32 2.60
N PRO A 55 3.48 17.02 3.80
CA PRO A 55 3.27 15.64 4.21
C PRO A 55 2.31 14.89 3.30
N THR A 56 2.62 13.63 3.07
CA THR A 56 1.63 12.64 2.61
C THR A 56 0.92 12.01 3.81
N VAL A 57 0.02 11.05 3.56
CA VAL A 57 -0.60 10.21 4.61
C VAL A 57 0.45 9.58 5.54
N PHE A 58 1.67 9.32 5.04
CA PHE A 58 2.76 8.71 5.81
C PHE A 58 3.83 9.70 6.31
N GLY A 59 3.59 11.01 6.16
CA GLY A 59 4.52 12.08 6.47
C GLY A 59 4.37 12.69 7.87
N GLU A 60 5.01 13.83 8.08
CA GLU A 60 5.04 14.59 9.34
C GLU A 60 3.62 14.99 9.81
N GLN A 61 3.35 14.81 11.11
CA GLN A 61 2.05 15.11 11.71
C GLN A 61 1.92 16.58 12.17
N GLU A 62 3.02 17.33 12.17
CA GLU A 62 3.06 18.75 12.57
C GLU A 62 3.87 19.60 11.56
N PRO A 63 3.47 19.66 10.27
CA PRO A 63 4.27 20.26 9.19
C PRO A 63 4.40 21.79 9.19
N GLY A 64 3.75 22.48 10.14
CA GLY A 64 3.77 23.94 10.22
C GLY A 64 3.09 24.63 9.03
N GLU A 65 3.60 25.82 8.69
CA GLU A 65 3.06 26.72 7.67
C GLU A 65 4.07 26.96 6.54
N VAL A 66 3.56 27.21 5.34
CA VAL A 66 4.35 27.66 4.17
C VAL A 66 3.99 29.07 3.76
N THR A 67 4.99 29.85 3.35
CA THR A 67 4.81 31.22 2.88
C THR A 67 4.44 31.26 1.40
N GLY A 68 3.35 31.94 1.06
CA GLY A 68 2.94 32.27 -0.29
C GLY A 68 3.20 33.73 -0.64
N THR A 69 3.24 34.02 -1.94
CA THR A 69 3.29 35.40 -2.47
C THR A 69 1.95 35.74 -3.10
N ALA A 70 1.24 36.71 -2.52
CA ALA A 70 0.02 37.30 -3.06
C ALA A 70 0.39 38.48 -3.97
N THR A 71 -0.18 38.55 -5.17
CA THR A 71 0.01 39.65 -6.12
C THR A 71 -1.34 40.27 -6.47
N PHE A 72 -1.48 41.59 -6.33
CA PHE A 72 -2.74 42.31 -6.57
C PHE A 72 -2.48 43.71 -7.14
N GLU A 73 -3.49 44.33 -7.73
CA GLU A 73 -3.45 45.70 -8.22
C GLU A 73 -4.21 46.62 -7.25
N THR A 74 -3.57 47.71 -6.81
CA THR A 74 -4.20 48.71 -5.95
C THR A 74 -5.04 49.71 -6.76
N ASP A 75 -5.93 50.46 -6.10
CA ASP A 75 -6.83 51.44 -6.76
C ASP A 75 -6.10 52.52 -7.59
N ASP A 76 -4.82 52.75 -7.32
CA ASP A 76 -3.94 53.64 -8.10
C ASP A 76 -3.34 52.99 -9.37
N GLY A 77 -3.72 51.75 -9.67
CA GLY A 77 -3.25 50.95 -10.81
C GLY A 77 -1.84 50.38 -10.62
N GLN A 78 -1.30 50.37 -9.40
CA GLN A 78 0.01 49.77 -9.13
C GLN A 78 -0.10 48.31 -8.72
N GLN A 79 0.78 47.48 -9.28
CA GLN A 79 0.91 46.09 -8.83
C GLN A 79 1.70 46.04 -7.51
N ARG A 80 1.17 45.31 -6.52
CA ARG A 80 1.76 45.09 -5.21
C ARG A 80 1.89 43.60 -4.91
N THR A 81 2.77 43.29 -3.97
CA THR A 81 2.95 41.93 -3.46
C THR A 81 2.92 41.93 -1.94
N GLN A 82 2.38 40.87 -1.35
CA GLN A 82 2.30 40.66 0.09
C GLN A 82 2.56 39.19 0.40
N GLU A 83 3.27 38.91 1.49
CA GLU A 83 3.43 37.55 2.00
C GLU A 83 2.13 37.10 2.68
N THR A 84 1.75 35.86 2.44
CA THR A 84 0.66 35.16 3.12
C THR A 84 1.17 33.80 3.60
N SER A 85 0.45 33.13 4.49
CA SER A 85 0.79 31.78 4.94
C SER A 85 -0.35 30.80 4.71
N LEU A 86 0.02 29.53 4.56
CA LEU A 86 -0.89 28.40 4.45
C LEU A 86 -0.45 27.31 5.42
N ASP A 87 -1.34 26.92 6.33
CA ASP A 87 -1.16 25.75 7.17
C ASP A 87 -1.11 24.49 6.30
N LEU A 88 -0.07 23.68 6.46
CA LEU A 88 0.03 22.40 5.77
C LEU A 88 -0.84 21.35 6.45
N LEU A 89 -1.45 20.49 5.63
CA LEU A 89 -2.20 19.34 6.13
C LEU A 89 -1.23 18.34 6.76
N PRO A 90 -1.47 17.87 7.99
CA PRO A 90 -0.62 16.88 8.62
C PRO A 90 -0.78 15.51 7.96
N GLY A 91 0.27 14.70 8.02
CA GLY A 91 0.19 13.28 7.75
C GLY A 91 -0.69 12.56 8.78
N VAL A 92 -1.17 11.37 8.43
CA VAL A 92 -1.98 10.54 9.33
C VAL A 92 -1.08 9.72 10.25
N TYR A 93 -0.01 9.15 9.69
CA TYR A 93 0.97 8.38 10.44
C TYR A 93 2.39 8.68 9.96
N GLU A 94 3.24 9.19 10.83
CA GLU A 94 4.67 9.32 10.52
C GLU A 94 5.36 7.95 10.63
N THR A 95 5.50 7.24 9.50
CA THR A 95 6.06 5.89 9.48
C THR A 95 6.82 5.55 8.20
N SER A 96 7.95 4.86 8.36
CA SER A 96 8.69 4.29 7.23
C SER A 96 8.21 2.89 6.84
N ILE A 97 7.17 2.37 7.49
CA ILE A 97 6.63 1.03 7.24
C ILE A 97 5.11 0.96 7.44
N VAL A 98 4.42 0.34 6.49
CA VAL A 98 2.99 0.03 6.59
C VAL A 98 2.81 -1.45 6.89
N PRO A 99 2.44 -1.83 8.13
CA PRO A 99 2.26 -3.22 8.52
C PRO A 99 0.85 -3.74 8.18
N LEU A 100 0.76 -5.01 7.80
CA LEU A 100 -0.49 -5.75 7.69
C LEU A 100 -0.29 -7.19 8.16
N ALA A 101 -1.21 -7.73 8.97
CA ALA A 101 -1.19 -9.13 9.38
C ALA A 101 -2.51 -9.80 9.08
N THR A 102 -2.45 -11.01 8.50
CA THR A 102 -3.63 -11.73 8.03
C THR A 102 -3.57 -13.20 8.45
N PRO A 103 -4.65 -13.75 9.00
CA PRO A 103 -4.86 -15.21 9.03
C PRO A 103 -4.76 -15.80 7.62
N GLN A 104 -4.16 -16.98 7.51
CA GLN A 104 -4.06 -17.71 6.24
C GLN A 104 -4.27 -19.22 6.43
N VAL A 105 -4.90 -19.82 5.43
CA VAL A 105 -5.07 -21.27 5.31
C VAL A 105 -4.57 -21.69 3.93
N GLY A 106 -3.80 -22.78 3.88
CA GLY A 106 -3.28 -23.37 2.66
C GLY A 106 -3.58 -24.86 2.59
N VAL A 107 -3.87 -25.36 1.39
CA VAL A 107 -4.11 -26.78 1.13
C VAL A 107 -3.22 -27.20 -0.04
N GLY A 108 -2.29 -28.11 0.24
CA GLY A 108 -1.44 -28.78 -0.73
C GLY A 108 -2.00 -30.15 -1.11
N LEU A 109 -1.90 -30.48 -2.40
CA LEU A 109 -2.21 -31.77 -2.99
C LEU A 109 -0.92 -32.35 -3.58
N PRO A 110 -0.09 -33.05 -2.77
CA PRO A 110 1.25 -33.47 -3.17
C PRO A 110 1.27 -34.36 -4.41
N MET A 111 0.23 -35.18 -4.60
CA MET A 111 0.11 -36.11 -5.72
C MET A 111 0.06 -35.41 -7.09
N ILE A 112 -0.39 -34.15 -7.12
CA ILE A 112 -0.50 -33.34 -8.34
C ILE A 112 0.34 -32.06 -8.27
N GLY A 113 1.17 -31.88 -7.23
CA GLY A 113 2.03 -30.71 -7.08
C GLY A 113 1.29 -29.37 -6.97
N THR A 114 0.01 -29.36 -6.59
CA THR A 114 -0.82 -28.14 -6.53
C THR A 114 -1.01 -27.69 -5.10
N HIS A 115 -0.92 -26.38 -4.86
CA HIS A 115 -1.21 -25.75 -3.58
C HIS A 115 -2.13 -24.55 -3.77
N VAL A 116 -3.19 -24.49 -2.98
CA VAL A 116 -4.12 -23.36 -2.93
C VAL A 116 -4.00 -22.71 -1.57
N SER A 117 -4.07 -21.38 -1.51
CA SER A 117 -4.05 -20.63 -0.26
C SER A 117 -5.08 -19.52 -0.26
N VAL A 118 -5.68 -19.26 0.90
CA VAL A 118 -6.55 -18.11 1.14
C VAL A 118 -6.05 -17.34 2.36
N ARG A 119 -6.22 -16.01 2.32
CA ARG A 119 -5.91 -15.07 3.40
C ARG A 119 -7.11 -14.19 3.60
N TYR A 120 -7.48 -13.94 4.85
CA TYR A 120 -8.64 -13.13 5.15
C TYR A 120 -8.47 -12.40 6.47
N LEU A 121 -8.62 -11.08 6.43
CA LEU A 121 -8.76 -10.23 7.60
C LEU A 121 -10.19 -9.65 7.56
N PRO A 122 -11.02 -9.94 8.56
CA PRO A 122 -12.33 -9.31 8.65
C PRO A 122 -12.17 -7.79 8.82
N SER A 123 -13.28 -7.07 8.71
CA SER A 123 -13.28 -5.63 8.95
C SER A 123 -12.81 -5.31 10.38
N ILE A 124 -11.74 -4.54 10.52
CA ILE A 124 -11.18 -4.08 11.79
C ILE A 124 -11.12 -2.55 11.77
N SER A 125 -11.77 -1.91 12.73
CA SER A 125 -11.82 -0.45 12.84
C SER A 125 -10.58 0.13 13.50
N TYR A 126 -10.05 1.19 12.90
CA TYR A 126 -8.95 2.02 13.41
C TYR A 126 -9.46 3.46 13.59
N GLN A 127 -9.11 4.10 14.70
CA GLN A 127 -9.71 5.37 15.13
C GLN A 127 -9.58 6.49 14.09
N ASP A 128 -8.49 6.51 13.31
CA ASP A 128 -8.15 7.64 12.43
C ASP A 128 -8.13 7.29 10.94
N VAL A 129 -8.43 6.03 10.57
CA VAL A 129 -8.38 5.54 9.17
C VAL A 129 -9.68 4.86 8.75
N GLY A 130 -10.57 4.53 9.70
CA GLY A 130 -11.77 3.76 9.43
C GLY A 130 -11.52 2.26 9.52
N SER A 131 -12.36 1.49 8.83
CA SER A 131 -12.40 0.04 8.91
C SER A 131 -11.66 -0.62 7.77
N LEU A 132 -10.60 -1.37 8.11
CA LEU A 132 -9.74 -2.06 7.17
C LEU A 132 -10.21 -3.51 6.98
N GLN A 133 -10.34 -3.95 5.74
CA GLN A 133 -10.66 -5.33 5.36
C GLN A 133 -9.65 -5.85 4.32
N PHE A 134 -9.31 -7.14 4.41
CA PHE A 134 -8.40 -7.77 3.44
C PHE A 134 -8.88 -9.16 3.04
N ALA A 135 -8.80 -9.49 1.76
CA ALA A 135 -9.02 -10.83 1.26
C ALA A 135 -8.01 -11.17 0.16
N GLY A 136 -7.50 -12.40 0.15
CA GLY A 136 -6.61 -12.85 -0.90
C GLY A 136 -6.70 -14.35 -1.13
N ALA A 137 -6.43 -14.76 -2.37
CA ALA A 137 -6.38 -16.14 -2.78
C ALA A 137 -5.20 -16.39 -3.71
N GLY A 138 -4.70 -17.61 -3.71
CA GLY A 138 -3.51 -17.99 -4.45
C GLY A 138 -3.52 -19.44 -4.89
N LEU A 139 -2.88 -19.69 -6.01
CA LEU A 139 -2.60 -21.01 -6.55
C LEU A 139 -1.11 -21.08 -6.88
N ARG A 140 -0.47 -22.17 -6.50
CA ARG A 140 0.89 -22.53 -6.91
C ARG A 140 0.90 -23.96 -7.43
N HIS A 141 1.57 -24.19 -8.54
CA HIS A 141 1.70 -25.51 -9.13
C HIS A 141 3.17 -25.81 -9.40
N GLU A 142 3.60 -27.01 -9.03
CA GLU A 142 4.95 -27.51 -9.28
C GLU A 142 5.09 -27.98 -10.73
N VAL A 143 5.99 -27.33 -11.45
CA VAL A 143 6.27 -27.62 -12.86
C VAL A 143 7.58 -28.41 -13.05
N SER A 144 8.38 -28.59 -12.00
CA SER A 144 9.59 -29.44 -12.04
C SER A 144 9.26 -30.89 -12.45
N SER A 145 8.05 -31.36 -12.16
CA SER A 145 7.53 -32.66 -12.60
C SER A 145 7.56 -32.87 -14.13
N TYR A 146 7.51 -31.77 -14.91
CA TYR A 146 7.57 -31.80 -16.36
C TYR A 146 8.99 -31.67 -16.93
N ILE A 147 9.98 -31.37 -16.10
CA ILE A 147 11.38 -31.11 -16.52
C ILE A 147 12.30 -32.13 -15.84
N PRO A 148 12.63 -33.25 -16.50
CA PRO A 148 13.47 -34.28 -15.90
C PRO A 148 14.88 -33.74 -15.58
N LEU A 149 15.50 -34.26 -14.51
CA LEU A 149 16.86 -33.97 -14.06
C LEU A 149 17.11 -32.56 -13.49
N LEU A 150 16.07 -31.76 -13.22
CA LEU A 150 16.25 -30.46 -12.59
C LEU A 150 16.64 -30.63 -11.09
N PRO A 151 17.81 -30.15 -10.63
CA PRO A 151 18.24 -30.32 -9.23
C PRO A 151 17.62 -29.30 -8.27
N LEU A 152 16.56 -28.62 -8.72
CA LEU A 152 15.83 -27.54 -8.04
C LEU A 152 14.34 -27.78 -8.26
N GLY A 153 13.52 -27.40 -7.27
CA GLY A 153 12.07 -27.31 -7.46
C GLY A 153 11.76 -26.10 -8.32
N LEU A 154 10.81 -26.24 -9.25
CA LEU A 154 10.32 -25.13 -10.07
C LEU A 154 8.80 -25.08 -9.98
N SER A 155 8.26 -23.89 -9.80
CA SER A 155 6.81 -23.67 -9.68
C SER A 155 6.37 -22.44 -10.45
N ALA A 156 5.12 -22.48 -10.92
CA ALA A 156 4.39 -21.31 -11.38
C ALA A 156 3.28 -21.00 -10.37
N TYR A 157 2.93 -19.73 -10.22
CA TYR A 157 1.90 -19.31 -9.28
C TYR A 157 1.12 -18.11 -9.78
N GLY A 158 -0.09 -17.95 -9.23
CA GLY A 158 -0.93 -16.79 -9.39
C GLY A 158 -1.58 -16.40 -8.07
N PHE A 159 -1.65 -15.11 -7.81
CA PHE A 159 -2.29 -14.54 -6.63
C PHE A 159 -3.23 -13.40 -7.01
N TYR A 160 -4.31 -13.30 -6.26
CA TYR A 160 -5.21 -12.15 -6.23
C TYR A 160 -5.38 -11.71 -4.78
N GLN A 161 -5.37 -10.41 -4.54
CA GLN A 161 -5.66 -9.82 -3.23
C GLN A 161 -6.40 -8.51 -3.38
N ASN A 162 -7.22 -8.21 -2.38
CA ASN A 162 -7.98 -6.99 -2.25
C ASN A 162 -7.82 -6.46 -0.83
N LEU A 163 -7.57 -5.16 -0.70
CA LEU A 163 -7.53 -4.40 0.52
C LEU A 163 -8.54 -3.25 0.38
N SER A 164 -9.45 -3.10 1.33
CA SER A 164 -10.36 -1.97 1.35
C SER A 164 -10.33 -1.25 2.68
N VAL A 165 -10.53 0.06 2.62
CA VAL A 165 -10.74 0.93 3.78
C VAL A 165 -12.11 1.56 3.63
N GLU A 166 -12.92 1.44 4.68
CA GLU A 166 -14.28 1.96 4.73
C GLU A 166 -14.42 2.93 5.91
N GLU A 167 -14.94 4.13 5.65
CA GLU A 167 -15.37 5.05 6.71
C GLU A 167 -16.85 4.85 7.02
N ASP A 168 -17.20 4.95 8.30
CA ASP A 168 -18.56 4.69 8.79
C ASP A 168 -19.65 5.54 8.11
N ASN A 169 -19.31 6.77 7.69
CA ASN A 169 -20.25 7.72 7.09
C ASN A 169 -20.04 7.96 5.58
N ALA A 170 -18.91 7.53 5.02
CA ALA A 170 -18.55 7.76 3.61
C ALA A 170 -18.53 6.47 2.77
N GLY A 171 -18.63 5.30 3.41
CA GLY A 171 -18.52 4.02 2.72
C GLY A 171 -17.06 3.70 2.36
N LYS A 172 -16.85 2.98 1.25
CA LYS A 172 -15.51 2.57 0.84
C LYS A 172 -14.71 3.74 0.28
N VAL A 173 -13.68 4.16 1.01
CA VAL A 173 -12.81 5.29 0.66
C VAL A 173 -11.58 4.87 -0.14
N LEU A 174 -11.18 3.61 0.00
CA LEU A 174 -10.08 3.00 -0.74
C LEU A 174 -10.45 1.57 -1.10
N ASP A 175 -10.30 1.20 -2.38
CA ASP A 175 -10.36 -0.18 -2.87
C ASP A 175 -9.08 -0.49 -3.66
N LEU A 176 -8.19 -1.30 -3.10
CA LEU A 176 -6.95 -1.70 -3.74
C LEU A 176 -7.02 -3.17 -4.14
N SER A 177 -6.89 -3.43 -5.44
CA SER A 177 -6.83 -4.77 -6.01
C SER A 177 -5.46 -5.05 -6.62
N ALA A 178 -4.89 -6.22 -6.32
CA ALA A 178 -3.60 -6.63 -6.88
C ALA A 178 -3.63 -8.07 -7.40
N TYR A 179 -3.09 -8.24 -8.60
CA TYR A 179 -2.88 -9.52 -9.27
C TYR A 179 -1.39 -9.76 -9.43
N ALA A 180 -0.94 -10.99 -9.20
CA ALA A 180 0.43 -11.40 -9.46
C ALA A 180 0.46 -12.75 -10.18
N LEU A 181 1.34 -12.87 -11.17
CA LEU A 181 1.66 -14.11 -11.87
C LEU A 181 3.17 -14.27 -11.89
N GLY A 182 3.68 -15.42 -11.46
CA GLY A 182 5.12 -15.59 -11.34
C GLY A 182 5.59 -17.02 -11.38
N VAL A 183 6.91 -17.13 -11.33
CA VAL A 183 7.63 -18.38 -11.24
C VAL A 183 8.62 -18.31 -10.09
N ALA A 184 8.81 -19.44 -9.40
CA ALA A 184 9.78 -19.55 -8.33
C ALA A 184 10.56 -20.85 -8.43
N ALA A 185 11.85 -20.75 -8.14
CA ALA A 185 12.74 -21.89 -7.94
C ALA A 185 13.06 -22.06 -6.46
N SER A 186 13.22 -23.30 -6.01
CA SER A 186 13.53 -23.61 -4.62
C SER A 186 14.52 -24.76 -4.48
N LYS A 187 15.20 -24.80 -3.34
CA LYS A 187 16.05 -25.92 -2.95
C LYS A 187 15.96 -26.16 -1.45
N SER A 188 15.70 -27.42 -1.09
CA SER A 188 15.63 -27.86 0.31
C SER A 188 16.97 -28.41 0.79
N PHE A 189 17.35 -28.04 2.00
CA PHE A 189 18.52 -28.50 2.73
C PHE A 189 18.14 -28.75 4.19
N LEU A 190 18.22 -30.00 4.64
CA LEU A 190 17.75 -30.40 5.97
C LEU A 190 16.30 -29.94 6.22
N VAL A 191 16.10 -29.08 7.22
CA VAL A 191 14.80 -28.51 7.61
C VAL A 191 14.48 -27.18 6.93
N ALA A 192 15.40 -26.62 6.15
CA ALA A 192 15.26 -25.32 5.51
C ALA A 192 15.05 -25.46 4.00
N THR A 193 14.20 -24.61 3.43
CA THR A 193 14.02 -24.47 1.98
C THR A 193 14.25 -23.03 1.60
N VAL A 194 15.27 -22.80 0.78
CA VAL A 194 15.55 -21.48 0.21
C VAL A 194 14.81 -21.39 -1.12
N TYR A 195 14.17 -20.26 -1.39
CA TYR A 195 13.44 -20.02 -2.63
C TYR A 195 13.66 -18.60 -3.14
N GLY A 196 13.53 -18.44 -4.45
CA GLY A 196 13.53 -17.14 -5.10
C GLY A 196 12.67 -17.19 -6.35
N GLY A 197 12.19 -16.03 -6.79
CA GLY A 197 11.25 -15.95 -7.90
C GLY A 197 11.16 -14.56 -8.52
N LEU A 198 10.48 -14.54 -9.66
CA LEU A 198 10.12 -13.33 -10.39
C LEU A 198 8.62 -13.39 -10.66
N GLN A 199 7.95 -12.26 -10.49
CA GLN A 199 6.55 -12.11 -10.85
C GLN A 199 6.31 -10.86 -11.65
N TYR A 200 5.31 -10.95 -12.52
CA TYR A 200 4.60 -9.83 -13.07
C TYR A 200 3.44 -9.48 -12.13
N GLU A 201 3.23 -8.21 -11.86
CA GLU A 201 2.13 -7.73 -11.01
C GLU A 201 1.38 -6.57 -11.64
N ARG A 202 0.10 -6.46 -11.27
CA ARG A 202 -0.75 -5.31 -11.59
C ARG A 202 -1.51 -4.93 -10.34
N THR A 203 -1.49 -3.64 -10.04
CA THR A 203 -2.25 -3.06 -8.94
C THR A 203 -3.12 -1.94 -9.47
N ALA A 204 -4.35 -1.87 -8.99
CA ALA A 204 -5.26 -0.76 -9.18
C ALA A 204 -5.76 -0.34 -7.80
N ALA A 205 -5.91 0.97 -7.60
CA ALA A 205 -6.50 1.52 -6.40
C ALA A 205 -7.55 2.56 -6.79
N ASP A 206 -8.78 2.37 -6.35
CA ASP A 206 -9.86 3.35 -6.50
C ASP A 206 -9.99 4.12 -5.20
N VAL A 207 -9.91 5.45 -5.28
CA VAL A 207 -10.03 6.37 -4.14
C VAL A 207 -11.27 7.22 -4.34
N ALA A 208 -12.19 7.15 -3.38
CA ALA A 208 -13.45 7.89 -3.43
C ALA A 208 -13.76 8.49 -2.06
N TYR A 209 -13.76 9.81 -1.93
CA TYR A 209 -14.02 10.48 -0.66
C TYR A 209 -14.88 11.74 -0.83
N THR A 210 -15.64 12.08 0.20
CA THR A 210 -16.47 13.28 0.24
C THR A 210 -16.14 14.16 1.42
N PHE A 211 -16.00 15.47 1.20
CA PHE A 211 -15.68 16.43 2.25
C PHE A 211 -16.45 17.74 2.09
N ASP A 212 -16.62 18.47 3.18
CA ASP A 212 -17.20 19.81 3.18
C ASP A 212 -16.06 20.85 3.25
N PRO A 213 -15.88 21.71 2.23
CA PRO A 213 -14.81 22.69 2.22
C PRO A 213 -14.97 23.70 3.37
N PRO A 214 -13.90 23.99 4.13
CA PRO A 214 -13.97 25.02 5.16
C PRO A 214 -14.26 26.40 4.53
N GLY A 215 -15.23 27.12 5.10
CA GLY A 215 -15.59 28.48 4.65
C GLY A 215 -16.65 28.56 3.55
N GLU A 216 -17.05 27.44 2.92
CA GLU A 216 -18.15 27.41 1.95
C GLU A 216 -19.45 26.89 2.61
N ALA A 217 -20.48 27.74 2.67
CA ALA A 217 -21.81 27.32 3.12
C ALA A 217 -22.49 26.45 2.03
N GLY A 218 -22.44 25.12 2.19
CA GLY A 218 -23.43 24.20 1.60
C GLY A 218 -23.03 23.47 0.32
N GLY A 219 -21.87 22.82 0.29
CA GLY A 219 -21.58 21.89 -0.81
C GLY A 219 -20.56 20.83 -0.45
N THR A 220 -21.03 19.63 -0.12
CA THR A 220 -20.20 18.43 -0.07
C THR A 220 -19.53 18.24 -1.44
N ARG A 221 -18.21 18.18 -1.44
CA ARG A 221 -17.39 17.89 -2.61
C ARG A 221 -17.03 16.42 -2.62
N SER A 222 -16.87 15.87 -3.81
CA SER A 222 -16.44 14.49 -4.01
C SER A 222 -15.15 14.47 -4.80
N ILE A 223 -14.20 13.66 -4.35
CA ILE A 223 -13.00 13.30 -5.08
C ILE A 223 -13.13 11.82 -5.43
N ASP A 224 -13.00 11.51 -6.72
CA ASP A 224 -13.05 10.15 -7.26
C ASP A 224 -11.94 10.04 -8.31
N PHE A 225 -10.96 9.18 -8.06
CA PHE A 225 -9.91 8.90 -9.03
C PHE A 225 -9.36 7.48 -8.86
N GLY A 226 -8.91 6.92 -9.98
CA GLY A 226 -8.22 5.64 -10.03
C GLY A 226 -6.71 5.82 -10.17
N LEU A 227 -5.95 5.03 -9.41
CA LEU A 227 -4.50 4.89 -9.51
C LEU A 227 -4.14 3.52 -10.07
N THR A 228 -3.06 3.47 -10.84
CA THR A 228 -2.46 2.21 -11.30
C THR A 228 -1.06 2.08 -10.73
N GLY A 229 -0.70 0.90 -10.27
CA GLY A 229 0.62 0.63 -9.71
C GLY A 229 1.71 0.82 -10.75
N ALA A 230 2.77 1.54 -10.41
CA ALA A 230 3.91 1.76 -11.30
C ALA A 230 4.80 0.50 -11.44
N SER A 231 4.79 -0.38 -10.44
CA SER A 231 5.44 -1.70 -10.50
C SER A 231 4.71 -2.67 -11.41
N SER A 232 5.41 -3.12 -12.45
CA SER A 232 4.99 -4.27 -13.27
C SER A 232 5.70 -5.56 -12.93
N PHE A 233 6.86 -5.50 -12.25
CA PHE A 233 7.68 -6.66 -11.94
C PHE A 233 8.21 -6.62 -10.51
N ARG A 234 8.31 -7.80 -9.90
CA ARG A 234 8.84 -7.97 -8.55
C ARG A 234 9.71 -9.21 -8.48
N ALA A 235 10.87 -9.06 -7.86
CA ALA A 235 11.72 -10.17 -7.46
C ALA A 235 11.44 -10.56 -6.01
N LEU A 236 11.56 -11.84 -5.68
CA LEU A 236 11.41 -12.33 -4.31
C LEU A 236 12.53 -13.30 -3.95
N ALA A 237 12.92 -13.29 -2.68
CA ALA A 237 13.82 -14.25 -2.08
C ALA A 237 13.36 -14.56 -0.66
N GLY A 238 13.42 -15.83 -0.27
CA GLY A 238 12.95 -16.24 1.05
C GLY A 238 13.47 -17.58 1.52
N VAL A 239 13.18 -17.87 2.78
CA VAL A 239 13.52 -19.12 3.45
C VAL A 239 12.30 -19.61 4.21
N SER A 240 12.02 -20.90 4.07
CA SER A 240 11.05 -21.63 4.87
C SER A 240 11.78 -22.63 5.76
N VAL A 241 11.46 -22.67 7.05
CA VAL A 241 12.07 -23.58 8.03
C VAL A 241 10.98 -24.42 8.69
N GLY A 242 11.08 -25.74 8.54
CA GLY A 242 10.23 -26.70 9.23
C GLY A 242 10.77 -27.00 10.64
N LEU A 243 9.95 -26.75 11.66
CA LEU A 243 10.24 -26.97 13.08
C LEU A 243 9.32 -28.07 13.63
N GLY A 244 9.29 -29.22 12.97
CA GLY A 244 8.31 -30.27 13.21
C GLY A 244 6.96 -29.91 12.58
N PRO A 245 5.85 -29.84 13.36
CA PRO A 245 4.56 -29.42 12.83
C PRO A 245 4.50 -27.91 12.56
N ALA A 246 5.38 -27.11 13.18
CA ALA A 246 5.42 -25.67 12.93
C ALA A 246 6.27 -25.35 11.69
N VAL A 247 5.87 -24.33 10.93
CA VAL A 247 6.60 -23.83 9.76
C VAL A 247 6.74 -22.33 9.86
N LEU A 248 7.97 -21.84 9.76
CA LEU A 248 8.30 -20.43 9.69
C LEU A 248 8.73 -20.08 8.26
N ASN A 249 8.15 -19.03 7.69
CA ASN A 249 8.51 -18.49 6.38
C ASN A 249 8.95 -17.05 6.55
N VAL A 250 10.03 -16.66 5.90
CA VAL A 250 10.48 -15.26 5.83
C VAL A 250 10.84 -14.98 4.37
N ASP A 251 10.28 -13.92 3.81
CA ASP A 251 10.62 -13.48 2.46
C ASP A 251 10.76 -11.96 2.36
N LEU A 252 11.65 -11.54 1.48
CA LEU A 252 11.80 -10.19 0.99
C LEU A 252 11.34 -10.16 -0.46
N SER A 253 10.54 -9.16 -0.80
CA SER A 253 10.15 -8.93 -2.18
C SER A 253 10.43 -7.48 -2.60
N GLN A 254 11.08 -7.33 -3.74
CA GLN A 254 11.54 -6.06 -4.28
C GLN A 254 10.84 -5.77 -5.60
N GLY A 255 9.97 -4.76 -5.60
CA GLY A 255 9.49 -4.07 -6.80
C GLY A 255 9.95 -2.61 -6.73
N GLU A 256 9.06 -1.67 -7.03
CA GLU A 256 9.25 -0.25 -6.67
C GLU A 256 9.22 -0.05 -5.16
N ARG A 257 8.37 -0.81 -4.47
CA ARG A 257 8.37 -0.91 -3.01
C ARG A 257 8.96 -2.24 -2.54
N THR A 258 9.80 -2.15 -1.52
CA THR A 258 10.29 -3.32 -0.78
C THR A 258 9.24 -3.75 0.23
N VAL A 259 8.90 -5.04 0.23
CA VAL A 259 8.00 -5.64 1.21
C VAL A 259 8.76 -6.75 1.92
N LEU A 260 8.80 -6.67 3.24
CA LEU A 260 9.25 -7.74 4.13
C LEU A 260 8.04 -8.54 4.56
N SER A 261 8.15 -9.86 4.62
CA SER A 261 7.06 -10.68 5.15
C SER A 261 7.57 -11.85 5.97
N ALA A 262 6.77 -12.23 6.97
CA ALA A 262 7.01 -13.37 7.83
C ALA A 262 5.69 -14.12 8.05
N GLY A 263 5.73 -15.44 8.04
CA GLY A 263 4.57 -16.29 8.29
C GLY A 263 4.90 -17.43 9.24
N LEU A 264 4.05 -17.63 10.24
CA LEU A 264 4.15 -18.74 11.18
C LEU A 264 2.84 -19.53 11.15
N GLY A 265 2.95 -20.84 11.11
CA GLY A 265 1.77 -21.70 11.13
C GLY A 265 2.10 -23.15 11.42
N ILE A 266 1.05 -23.96 11.44
CA ILE A 266 1.12 -25.40 11.65
C ILE A 266 0.80 -26.10 10.33
N SER A 267 1.65 -27.05 9.94
CA SER A 267 1.40 -27.99 8.85
C SER A 267 0.87 -29.30 9.42
N LEU A 268 -0.34 -29.65 8.99
CA LEU A 268 -1.08 -30.87 9.29
C LEU A 268 -1.11 -31.80 8.10
#